data_AF-A0A2G9U6B0-F1
#
_entry.id   AF-A0A2G9U6B0-F1
#
_cell.length_a   1.000
_cell.length_b   1.000
_cell.length_c   1.000
_cell.angle_alpha   90.00
_cell.angle_beta   90.00
_cell.angle_gamma   90.00
#
_symmetry.space_group_name_H-M   'P 1'
#
loop_
_entity.id
_entity.type
_entity.pdbx_description
1 polymer ?
#
loop_
_entity_poly.entity_id
_entity_poly.type
_entity_poly.pdbx_seq_one_letter_code
_entity_poly.pdbx_strand_id
1 'polypeptide(L)'
;MGKIKRKVHFRDRVDTATSHAQFSLQVANITEDTTFNCVAQNPLGHANWTINVNLLPGLEPEWKDDFVVSKTENGEVVLAFSDNLPDYLKPPSDWVIKYTDDPNQPKDEWKVIPSDSGPLTRITVPDMEPGTYYYLVVDSPDKGIQTPTLLVMTPS
;
A
#
# COMPACT_ATOMS: atom_id res chain seq x y z
N MET A 1 -22.94 3.35 29.86
CA MET A 1 -21.85 3.11 28.88
C MET A 1 -22.24 1.99 27.94
N GLY A 2 -22.64 2.31 26.71
CA GLY A 2 -22.98 1.31 25.69
C GLY A 2 -21.73 0.84 24.97
N LYS A 3 -21.50 -0.48 24.90
CA LYS A 3 -20.44 -1.06 24.07
C LYS A 3 -20.77 -0.84 22.60
N ILE A 4 -19.94 -0.07 21.90
CA ILE A 4 -20.04 0.10 20.44
C ILE A 4 -19.70 -1.26 19.80
N LYS A 5 -20.66 -1.88 19.14
CA LYS A 5 -20.41 -3.08 18.32
C LYS A 5 -19.78 -2.62 17.00
N ARG A 6 -18.49 -2.89 16.81
CA ARG A 6 -17.81 -2.67 15.52
C ARG A 6 -18.23 -3.80 14.56
N LYS A 7 -18.81 -3.44 13.42
CA LYS A 7 -19.21 -4.39 12.37
C LYS A 7 -18.04 -4.60 11.42
N VAL A 8 -17.38 -5.75 11.53
CA VAL A 8 -16.37 -6.20 10.56
C VAL A 8 -17.12 -6.79 9.36
N HIS A 9 -16.81 -6.34 8.15
CA HIS A 9 -17.32 -6.97 6.93
C HIS A 9 -16.31 -8.02 6.48
N PHE A 10 -16.76 -9.27 6.39
CA PHE A 10 -15.99 -10.40 5.89
C PHE A 10 -16.24 -10.52 4.38
N ARG A 11 -15.17 -10.59 3.59
CA ARG A 11 -15.21 -11.09 2.21
C ARG A 11 -14.17 -12.19 2.09
N ASP A 12 -14.65 -13.43 2.07
CA ASP A 12 -13.78 -14.57 1.83
C ASP A 12 -13.62 -14.75 0.32
N ARG A 13 -12.38 -14.71 -0.17
CA ARG A 13 -12.05 -15.16 -1.52
C ARG A 13 -11.10 -16.32 -1.37
N VAL A 14 -11.59 -17.53 -1.67
CA VAL A 14 -10.75 -18.74 -1.71
C VAL A 14 -10.15 -18.80 -3.10
N ASP A 15 -8.83 -18.62 -3.19
CA ASP A 15 -8.09 -18.92 -4.40
C ASP A 15 -7.62 -20.38 -4.35
N THR A 16 -8.20 -21.22 -5.20
CA THR A 16 -7.87 -22.66 -5.29
C THR A 16 -6.75 -22.94 -6.28
N ALA A 17 -6.08 -21.92 -6.82
CA ALA A 17 -5.07 -22.08 -7.86
C ALA A 17 -3.72 -22.64 -7.36
N THR A 18 -3.51 -22.77 -6.04
CA THR A 18 -2.30 -23.37 -5.45
C THR A 18 -2.64 -24.41 -4.38
N SER A 19 -1.70 -25.26 -4.00
CA SER A 19 -1.87 -26.36 -3.02
C SER A 19 -2.22 -25.92 -1.59
N HIS A 20 -2.51 -24.63 -1.38
CA HIS A 20 -2.82 -24.02 -0.09
C HIS A 20 -4.06 -23.14 -0.22
N ALA A 21 -4.93 -23.17 0.78
CA ALA A 21 -6.06 -22.24 0.87
C ALA A 21 -5.56 -20.88 1.38
N GLN A 22 -5.85 -19.81 0.64
CA GLN A 22 -5.58 -18.43 1.06
C GLN A 22 -6.87 -17.75 1.51
N PHE A 23 -6.78 -17.02 2.62
CA PHE A 23 -7.86 -16.18 3.15
C PHE A 23 -7.33 -14.77 3.35
N SER A 24 -8.13 -13.76 3.00
CA SER A 24 -7.78 -12.35 3.18
C SER A 24 -8.82 -11.67 4.06
N LEU A 25 -8.35 -10.90 5.05
CA LEU A 25 -9.19 -10.09 5.93
C LEU A 25 -8.91 -8.61 5.68
N GLN A 26 -9.94 -7.85 5.30
CA GLN A 26 -9.87 -6.40 5.22
C GLN A 26 -10.48 -5.77 6.47
N VAL A 27 -9.70 -4.97 7.20
CA VAL A 27 -10.18 -4.21 8.36
C VAL A 27 -10.00 -2.72 8.08
N ALA A 28 -11.02 -1.92 8.38
CA ALA A 28 -11.04 -0.48 8.18
C ALA A 28 -11.44 0.26 9.47
N ASN A 29 -11.15 1.55 9.54
CA ASN A 29 -11.51 2.45 10.64
C ASN A 29 -10.91 2.02 12.01
N ILE A 30 -9.64 1.61 12.02
CA ILE A 30 -8.90 1.35 13.25
C ILE A 30 -8.46 2.71 13.83
N THR A 31 -8.96 3.06 15.03
CA THR A 31 -8.73 4.37 15.67
C THR A 31 -7.88 4.28 16.94
N GLU A 32 -7.51 3.07 17.35
CA GLU A 32 -6.75 2.78 18.57
C GLU A 32 -5.94 1.49 18.35
N ASP A 33 -4.84 1.34 19.08
CA ASP A 33 -4.01 0.14 19.04
C ASP A 33 -4.89 -1.10 19.23
N THR A 34 -4.69 -2.10 18.39
CA THR A 34 -5.57 -3.26 18.34
C THR A 34 -4.81 -4.54 18.03
N THR A 35 -5.37 -5.65 18.48
CA THR A 35 -4.80 -6.97 18.30
C THR A 35 -5.83 -7.86 17.63
N PHE A 36 -5.43 -8.54 16.55
CA PHE A 36 -6.21 -9.58 15.90
C PHE A 36 -5.61 -10.95 16.22
N ASN A 37 -6.47 -11.95 16.43
CA ASN A 37 -6.05 -13.33 16.53
C ASN A 37 -6.56 -14.08 15.30
N CYS A 38 -5.63 -14.55 14.47
CA CYS A 38 -5.93 -15.40 13.32
C CYS A 38 -5.94 -16.86 13.78
N VAL A 39 -7.05 -17.55 13.59
CA VAL A 39 -7.21 -18.96 13.98
C VAL A 39 -7.44 -19.78 12.72
N ALA A 40 -6.52 -20.70 12.45
CA ALA A 40 -6.66 -21.70 11.39
C ALA A 40 -6.98 -23.05 12.01
N GLN A 41 -8.01 -23.73 11.52
CA GLN A 41 -8.44 -25.02 12.06
C GLN A 41 -8.73 -26.01 10.93
N ASN A 42 -8.25 -27.25 11.09
CA ASN A 42 -8.59 -28.39 10.26
C ASN A 42 -8.87 -29.62 11.16
N PRO A 43 -9.28 -30.78 10.61
CA PRO A 43 -9.55 -31.96 11.44
C PRO A 43 -8.35 -32.50 12.24
N LEU A 44 -7.13 -32.15 11.87
CA LEU A 44 -5.90 -32.58 12.54
C LEU A 44 -5.48 -31.62 13.68
N GLY A 45 -6.02 -30.40 13.74
CA GLY A 45 -5.69 -29.46 14.80
C GLY A 45 -6.05 -28.01 14.51
N HIS A 46 -5.52 -27.12 15.35
CA HIS A 46 -5.66 -25.67 15.21
C HIS A 46 -4.30 -24.98 15.36
N ALA A 47 -4.16 -23.83 14.71
CA ALA A 47 -3.03 -22.93 14.81
C ALA A 47 -3.53 -21.51 15.06
N ASN A 48 -2.87 -20.78 15.96
CA ASN A 48 -3.23 -19.41 16.32
C ASN A 48 -2.06 -18.48 16.00
N TRP A 49 -2.35 -17.31 15.43
CA TRP A 49 -1.36 -16.27 15.17
C TRP A 49 -1.88 -14.90 15.61
N THR A 50 -1.14 -14.23 16.48
CA THR A 50 -1.48 -12.90 16.98
C THR A 50 -0.85 -11.83 16.09
N ILE A 51 -1.69 -10.91 15.59
CA ILE A 51 -1.29 -9.75 14.81
C ILE A 51 -1.53 -8.51 15.66
N ASN A 52 -0.48 -7.74 15.92
CA ASN A 52 -0.57 -6.46 16.62
C ASN A 52 -0.54 -5.31 15.61
N VAL A 53 -1.51 -4.42 15.70
CA VAL A 53 -1.62 -3.20 14.90
C VAL A 53 -1.53 -2.03 15.86
N ASN A 54 -0.41 -1.31 15.81
CA ASN A 54 -0.18 -0.12 16.62
C ASN A 54 -0.38 1.12 15.73
N LEU A 55 -1.14 2.10 16.19
CA LEU A 55 -1.16 3.41 15.57
C LEU A 55 0.07 4.19 16.00
N LEU A 56 0.84 4.64 15.02
CA LEU A 56 1.89 5.61 15.27
C LEU A 56 1.23 6.94 15.68
N PRO A 57 1.67 7.58 16.78
CA PRO A 57 1.11 8.85 17.22
C PRO A 57 1.37 9.92 16.15
N GLY A 58 0.30 10.60 15.75
CA GLY A 58 0.33 11.87 15.01
C GLY A 58 1.37 11.97 13.91
N LEU A 59 1.18 11.22 12.82
CA LEU A 59 1.80 11.63 11.56
C LEU A 59 1.32 13.07 11.27
N GLU A 60 2.25 13.99 10.98
CA GLU A 60 1.90 15.37 10.62
C GLU A 60 0.88 15.35 9.48
N PRO A 61 -0.09 16.26 9.40
CA PRO A 61 -1.13 16.23 8.35
C PRO A 61 -0.56 16.05 6.93
N GLU A 62 0.64 16.58 6.70
CA GLU A 62 1.41 16.59 5.45
C GLU A 62 2.39 15.41 5.32
N TRP A 63 2.37 14.40 6.20
CA TRP A 63 3.33 13.28 6.18
C TRP A 63 3.40 12.55 4.83
N LYS A 64 2.30 12.56 4.07
CA LYS A 64 2.22 11.97 2.72
C LYS A 64 3.06 12.75 1.71
N ASP A 65 3.18 14.05 1.91
CA ASP A 65 3.92 14.96 1.04
C ASP A 65 5.44 14.77 1.25
N ASP A 66 5.85 14.33 2.45
CA ASP A 66 7.22 13.92 2.76
C ASP A 66 7.58 12.50 2.28
N PHE A 67 6.59 11.71 1.88
CA PHE A 67 6.82 10.33 1.46
C PHE A 67 7.48 10.25 0.08
N VAL A 68 7.01 11.08 -0.84
CA VAL A 68 7.47 11.10 -2.23
C VAL A 68 7.35 12.51 -2.80
N VAL A 69 8.41 12.96 -3.47
CA VAL A 69 8.42 14.22 -4.21
C VAL A 69 8.71 13.96 -5.67
N SER A 70 8.06 14.72 -6.55
CA SER A 70 8.36 14.73 -7.98
C SER A 70 9.48 15.74 -8.27
N LYS A 71 10.36 15.41 -9.21
CA LYS A 71 11.45 16.28 -9.69
C LYS A 71 11.60 16.15 -11.20
N THR A 72 12.20 17.15 -11.83
CA THR A 72 12.63 17.06 -13.22
C THR A 72 14.12 16.78 -13.26
N GLU A 73 14.50 15.64 -13.83
CA GLU A 73 15.90 15.23 -13.98
C GLU A 73 16.12 14.78 -15.42
N ASN A 74 17.10 15.37 -16.11
CA ASN A 74 17.39 15.08 -17.53
C ASN A 74 16.20 15.21 -18.50
N GLY A 75 15.19 16.03 -18.15
CA GLY A 75 13.99 16.23 -18.96
C GLY A 75 12.87 15.22 -18.67
N GLU A 76 13.05 14.32 -17.71
CA GLU A 76 12.06 13.33 -17.30
C GLU A 76 11.57 13.62 -15.88
N VAL A 77 10.34 13.18 -15.58
CA VAL A 77 9.81 13.24 -14.22
C VAL A 77 10.34 12.06 -13.41
N VAL A 78 10.95 12.37 -12.27
CA VAL A 78 11.47 11.40 -11.31
C VAL A 78 10.70 11.53 -10.00
N LEU A 79 10.21 10.40 -9.50
CA LEU A 79 9.69 10.27 -8.14
C LEU A 79 10.84 9.92 -7.20
N ALA A 80 11.14 10.83 -6.27
CA ALA A 80 12.13 10.63 -5.20
C ALA A 80 11.39 10.31 -3.89
N PHE A 81 11.54 9.07 -3.42
CA PHE A 81 10.99 8.59 -2.16
C PHE A 81 11.95 8.92 -1.00
N SER A 82 11.40 9.24 0.17
CA SER A 82 12.22 9.53 1.35
C SER A 82 12.75 8.27 2.02
N ASP A 83 13.82 8.39 2.81
CA ASP A 83 14.40 7.26 3.55
C ASP A 83 13.47 6.70 4.65
N ASN A 84 12.40 7.41 4.97
CA ASN A 84 11.40 7.05 5.98
C ASN A 84 10.35 6.04 5.47
N LEU A 85 10.72 5.20 4.50
CA LEU A 85 9.84 4.16 4.00
C LEU A 85 9.41 3.19 5.11
N PRO A 86 8.14 2.75 5.11
CA PRO A 86 7.72 1.58 5.86
C PRO A 86 8.58 0.36 5.52
N ASP A 87 8.86 -0.47 6.52
CA ASP A 87 9.76 -1.62 6.36
C ASP A 87 9.30 -2.62 5.29
N TYR A 88 7.99 -2.72 5.02
CA TYR A 88 7.45 -3.60 3.98
C TYR A 88 7.79 -3.15 2.54
N LEU A 89 8.27 -1.91 2.36
CA LEU A 89 8.75 -1.37 1.08
C LEU A 89 10.28 -1.35 0.98
N LYS A 90 11.01 -1.59 2.07
CA LYS A 90 12.47 -1.61 2.05
C LYS A 90 13.01 -2.89 1.40
N PRO A 91 14.17 -2.84 0.71
CA PRO A 91 14.78 -4.03 0.12
C PRO A 91 15.06 -5.14 1.15
N PRO A 92 14.96 -6.43 0.75
CA PRO A 92 14.45 -6.90 -0.54
C PRO A 92 12.91 -6.78 -0.61
N SER A 93 12.40 -6.06 -1.61
CA SER A 93 10.96 -5.87 -1.84
C SER A 93 10.64 -5.79 -3.33
N ASP A 94 9.66 -6.58 -3.78
CA ASP A 94 9.15 -6.52 -5.16
C ASP A 94 7.98 -5.53 -5.25
N TRP A 95 8.26 -4.25 -5.06
CA TRP A 95 7.23 -3.23 -5.10
C TRP A 95 6.68 -2.98 -6.52
N VAL A 96 5.46 -2.45 -6.60
CA VAL A 96 4.83 -2.03 -7.85
C VAL A 96 4.21 -0.65 -7.65
N ILE A 97 4.56 0.33 -8.48
CA ILE A 97 3.89 1.63 -8.47
C ILE A 97 2.74 1.58 -9.46
N LYS A 98 1.55 2.02 -9.01
CA LYS A 98 0.42 2.31 -9.90
C LYS A 98 0.14 3.79 -9.88
N TYR A 99 -0.13 4.39 -11.04
CA TYR A 99 -0.37 5.81 -11.15
C TYR A 99 -1.38 6.19 -12.24
N THR A 100 -2.06 7.31 -12.04
CA THR A 100 -3.00 7.92 -12.99
C THR A 100 -3.13 9.42 -12.73
N ASP A 101 -3.51 10.21 -13.73
CA ASP A 101 -3.97 11.59 -13.60
C ASP A 101 -5.50 11.71 -13.45
N ASP A 102 -6.25 10.62 -13.64
CA ASP A 102 -7.71 10.58 -13.42
C ASP A 102 -8.07 9.81 -12.14
N PRO A 103 -8.49 10.50 -11.05
CA PRO A 103 -8.85 9.83 -9.79
C PRO A 103 -10.11 8.96 -9.89
N ASN A 104 -10.91 9.12 -10.94
CA ASN A 104 -12.12 8.33 -11.15
C ASN A 104 -11.84 7.02 -11.88
N GLN A 105 -10.65 6.88 -12.46
CA GLN A 105 -10.25 5.68 -13.16
C GLN A 105 -10.14 4.49 -12.17
N PRO A 106 -10.70 3.31 -12.51
CA PRO A 106 -10.51 2.10 -11.71
C PRO A 106 -9.02 1.78 -11.48
N LYS A 107 -8.67 1.41 -10.23
CA LYS A 107 -7.25 1.17 -9.83
C LYS A 107 -6.53 0.08 -10.63
N ASP A 108 -7.28 -0.87 -11.19
CA ASP A 108 -6.80 -1.95 -12.05
C ASP A 108 -6.45 -1.48 -13.47
N GLU A 109 -6.91 -0.29 -13.87
CA GLU A 109 -6.59 0.34 -15.15
C GLU A 109 -5.48 1.39 -15.06
N TRP A 110 -4.96 1.65 -13.85
CA TRP A 110 -3.86 2.60 -13.65
C TRP A 110 -2.58 2.10 -14.33
N LYS A 111 -1.75 3.03 -14.81
CA LYS A 111 -0.43 2.69 -15.38
C LYS A 111 0.44 2.07 -14.30
N VAL A 112 1.33 1.14 -14.69
CA VAL A 112 2.10 0.31 -13.76
C VAL A 112 3.59 0.43 -14.03
N ILE A 113 4.38 0.57 -12.96
CA ILE A 113 5.84 0.50 -12.99
C ILE A 113 6.29 -0.64 -12.05
N PRO A 114 6.93 -1.69 -12.57
CA PRO A 114 7.49 -2.76 -11.75
C PRO A 114 8.77 -2.31 -11.03
N SER A 115 9.16 -3.01 -9.96
CA SER A 115 10.41 -2.71 -9.25
C SER A 115 11.66 -2.97 -10.06
N ASP A 116 11.61 -3.91 -11.01
CA ASP A 116 12.76 -4.51 -11.69
C ASP A 116 13.87 -4.92 -10.70
N SER A 117 13.47 -5.40 -9.51
CA SER A 117 14.34 -5.73 -8.37
C SER A 117 15.18 -4.56 -7.82
N GLY A 118 14.88 -3.33 -8.22
CA GLY A 118 15.51 -2.10 -7.74
C GLY A 118 14.91 -1.59 -6.43
N PRO A 119 15.62 -0.75 -5.67
CA PRO A 119 15.09 -0.12 -4.46
C PRO A 119 14.07 0.98 -4.80
N LEU A 120 13.07 1.17 -3.93
CA LEU A 120 12.10 2.26 -4.03
C LEU A 120 12.72 3.59 -3.56
N THR A 121 13.67 4.14 -4.29
CA THR A 121 14.36 5.39 -3.90
C THR A 121 14.15 6.49 -4.92
N ARG A 122 14.49 6.23 -6.18
CA ARG A 122 14.38 7.20 -7.28
C ARG A 122 13.88 6.49 -8.52
N ILE A 123 12.64 6.75 -8.89
CA ILE A 123 11.95 6.05 -9.97
C ILE A 123 11.65 7.04 -11.09
N THR A 124 12.16 6.76 -12.29
CA THR A 124 11.81 7.52 -13.49
C THR A 124 10.44 7.08 -13.95
N VAL A 125 9.52 8.02 -14.15
CA VAL A 125 8.14 7.71 -14.55
C VAL A 125 7.90 8.15 -15.98
N PRO A 126 7.57 7.22 -16.90
CA PRO A 126 7.30 7.57 -18.28
C PRO A 126 5.96 8.31 -18.44
N ASP A 127 5.92 9.16 -19.45
CA ASP A 127 4.69 9.80 -19.97
C ASP A 127 3.88 10.56 -18.90
N MET A 128 4.58 11.33 -18.05
CA MET A 128 3.97 12.29 -17.15
C MET A 128 4.01 13.70 -17.76
N GLU A 129 2.85 14.37 -17.77
CA GLU A 129 2.71 15.73 -18.26
C GLU A 129 3.18 16.74 -17.22
N PRO A 130 4.00 17.75 -17.57
CA PRO A 130 4.42 18.81 -16.65
C PRO A 130 3.24 19.57 -16.03
N GLY A 131 3.41 20.07 -14.80
CA GLY A 131 2.37 20.82 -14.07
C GLY A 131 1.08 20.05 -13.76
N THR A 132 1.06 18.72 -13.89
CA THR A 132 -0.12 17.88 -13.72
C THR A 132 -0.10 17.14 -12.38
N TYR A 133 -1.27 16.93 -11.81
CA TYR A 133 -1.45 16.12 -10.61
C TYR A 133 -1.60 14.64 -10.97
N TYR A 134 -0.83 13.79 -10.30
CA TYR A 134 -0.93 12.34 -10.41
C TYR A 134 -1.25 11.72 -9.06
N TYR A 135 -2.17 10.75 -9.09
CA TYR A 135 -2.51 9.87 -7.99
C TYR A 135 -1.66 8.61 -8.09
N LEU A 136 -1.05 8.21 -6.99
CA LEU A 136 -0.18 7.04 -6.98
C LEU A 136 -0.36 6.19 -5.73
N VAL A 137 -0.12 4.89 -5.90
CA VAL A 137 -0.05 3.91 -4.82
C VAL A 137 1.16 3.01 -5.04
N VAL A 138 1.77 2.55 -3.95
CA VAL A 138 2.84 1.56 -3.99
C VAL A 138 2.32 0.27 -3.37
N ASP A 139 2.30 -0.78 -4.18
CA ASP A 139 1.95 -2.14 -3.80
C ASP A 139 3.21 -2.92 -3.40
N SER A 140 3.08 -3.76 -2.37
CA SER A 140 3.99 -4.85 -2.05
C SER A 140 3.21 -6.16 -2.27
N PRO A 141 3.22 -6.73 -3.49
CA PRO A 141 2.42 -7.89 -3.86
C PRO A 141 2.66 -9.09 -2.94
N ASP A 142 3.92 -9.36 -2.60
CA ASP A 142 4.30 -10.47 -1.70
C ASP A 142 3.72 -10.33 -0.30
N LYS A 143 3.56 -9.09 0.16
CA LYS A 143 3.00 -8.79 1.49
C LYS A 143 1.49 -8.58 1.44
N GLY A 144 0.92 -8.37 0.26
CA GLY A 144 -0.48 -7.98 0.09
C GLY A 144 -0.80 -6.62 0.72
N ILE A 145 0.18 -5.72 0.81
CA ILE A 145 0.04 -4.39 1.44
C ILE A 145 0.17 -3.31 0.37
N GLN A 146 -0.66 -2.26 0.47
CA GLN A 146 -0.64 -1.07 -0.39
C GLN A 146 -0.52 0.18 0.48
N THR A 147 0.18 1.21 0.01
CA THR A 147 0.16 2.55 0.63
C THR A 147 -1.22 3.20 0.52
N PRO A 148 -1.54 4.24 1.31
CA PRO A 148 -2.59 5.17 0.93
C PRO A 148 -2.35 5.75 -0.48
N THR A 149 -3.41 6.26 -1.12
CA THR A 149 -3.24 7.06 -2.33
C THR A 149 -2.49 8.34 -1.99
N LEU A 150 -1.37 8.54 -2.66
CA LEU A 150 -0.52 9.71 -2.59
C LEU A 150 -0.83 10.61 -3.78
N LEU A 151 -0.70 11.92 -3.59
CA LEU A 151 -0.94 12.93 -4.63
C LEU A 151 0.38 13.65 -4.87
N VAL A 152 0.84 13.68 -6.11
CA VAL A 152 2.05 14.42 -6.51
C VAL A 152 1.72 15.37 -7.63
N MET A 153 2.32 16.55 -7.62
CA MET A 153 2.26 17.51 -8.72
C MET A 153 3.59 17.46 -9.46
N THR A 154 3.61 17.19 -10.76
CA THR A 154 4.85 17.24 -11.55
C THR A 154 5.33 18.70 -11.69
N PRO A 155 6.64 18.97 -11.73
CA PRO A 155 7.14 20.31 -11.99
C PRO A 155 6.66 20.87 -13.35
N SER A 156 6.54 22.20 -13.45
CA SER A 156 6.21 22.92 -14.70
C SER A 156 7.44 23.28 -15.52
#